data_AF-A0A7Y4TUV3-F1
#
_entry.id   AF-A0A7Y4TUV3-F1
#
_cell.length_a   1.000
_cell.length_b   1.000
_cell.length_c   1.000
_cell.angle_alpha   90.00
_cell.angle_beta   90.00
_cell.angle_gamma   90.00
#
_symmetry.space_group_name_H-M   'P 1'
#
loop_
_entity.id
_entity.type
_entity.pdbx_description
1 polymer ?
#
loop_
_entity_poly.entity_id
_entity_poly.type
_entity_poly.pdbx_seq_one_letter_code
_entity_poly.pdbx_strand_id
1 'polypeptide(L)'
;MLLFFTTFLLLLAGVSLAILLKRLSDQKLLEEDRPPVLAAETYRPLFAPTEDELRLAESEERRQLTAKQADEVRQEHEDKLRQLEEFRQAWLASPNRAAAIELLHRASQVQEGDAYLETCESILAVWRDGRLADLPAGDLAQLLETHFWLLPAENRTPGASFRLKEAAAELRSL
;
A
#
# COMPACT_ATOMS: atom_id res chain seq x y z
N MET A 1 92.44 30.22 -35.14
CA MET A 1 92.38 28.94 -34.37
C MET A 1 92.01 29.16 -32.90
N LEU A 2 92.64 30.09 -32.16
CA LEU A 2 92.38 30.31 -30.72
C LEU A 2 90.95 30.81 -30.39
N LEU A 3 90.38 31.72 -31.21
CA LEU A 3 89.02 32.27 -30.97
C LEU A 3 87.89 31.24 -31.09
N PHE A 4 88.03 30.25 -31.98
CA PHE A 4 87.05 29.17 -32.12
C PHE A 4 87.08 28.19 -30.94
N PHE A 5 88.25 28.00 -30.32
CA PHE A 5 88.37 27.12 -29.17
C PHE A 5 87.72 27.73 -27.93
N THR A 6 87.84 29.06 -27.74
CA THR A 6 87.23 29.76 -26.62
C THR A 6 85.70 29.81 -26.70
N THR A 7 85.12 29.97 -27.89
CA THR A 7 83.66 29.98 -28.06
C THR A 7 83.06 28.59 -27.86
N PHE A 8 83.76 27.54 -28.30
CA PHE A 8 83.34 26.16 -28.08
C PHE A 8 83.34 25.80 -26.58
N LEU A 9 84.34 26.24 -25.82
CA LEU A 9 84.45 25.99 -24.38
C LEU A 9 83.35 26.70 -23.57
N LEU A 10 83.00 27.93 -23.98
CA LEU A 10 81.89 28.69 -23.38
C LEU A 10 80.53 28.03 -23.63
N LEU A 11 80.29 27.50 -24.83
CA LEU A 11 79.07 26.76 -25.15
C LEU A 11 78.95 25.48 -24.32
N LEU A 12 80.06 24.74 -24.16
CA LEU A 12 80.08 23.51 -23.37
C LEU A 12 79.81 23.77 -21.87
N ALA A 13 80.35 24.86 -21.33
CA ALA A 13 80.09 25.30 -19.96
C ALA A 13 78.63 25.75 -19.76
N GLY A 14 78.04 26.42 -20.76
CA GLY A 14 76.62 26.80 -20.73
C GLY A 14 75.69 25.59 -20.71
N VAL A 15 75.97 24.58 -21.53
CA VAL A 15 75.16 23.35 -21.60
C VAL A 15 75.28 22.53 -20.31
N SER A 16 76.48 22.42 -19.73
CA SER A 16 76.65 21.68 -18.47
C SER A 16 75.94 22.36 -17.30
N LEU A 17 75.94 23.69 -17.24
CA LEU A 17 75.23 24.46 -16.22
C LEU A 17 73.70 24.30 -16.34
N ALA A 18 73.17 24.30 -17.56
CA ALA A 18 71.74 24.10 -17.80
C ALA A 18 71.26 22.70 -17.36
N ILE A 19 72.06 21.66 -17.61
CA ILE A 19 71.75 20.28 -17.17
C ILE A 19 71.76 20.18 -15.64
N LEU A 20 72.68 20.86 -14.98
CA LEU A 20 72.82 20.84 -13.51
C LEU A 20 71.65 21.57 -12.82
N LEU A 21 71.24 22.72 -13.37
CA LEU A 21 70.05 23.46 -12.89
C LEU A 21 68.75 22.66 -13.09
N LYS A 22 68.61 21.95 -14.22
CA LYS A 22 67.45 21.08 -14.46
C LYS A 22 67.38 19.93 -13.45
N ARG A 23 68.51 19.27 -13.16
CA ARG A 23 68.58 18.19 -12.15
C ARG A 23 68.23 18.66 -10.73
N LEU A 24 68.63 19.87 -10.36
CA LEU A 24 68.27 20.45 -9.06
C LEU A 24 66.77 20.78 -8.96
N SER A 25 66.13 21.15 -10.07
CA SER A 25 64.69 21.39 -10.12
C SER A 25 63.87 20.09 -10.01
N ASP A 26 64.30 19.03 -10.69
CA ASP A 26 63.58 17.74 -10.66
C ASP A 26 63.65 17.06 -9.28
N GLN A 27 64.70 17.32 -8.48
CA GLN A 27 64.78 16.80 -7.10
C GLN A 27 63.75 17.42 -6.15
N LYS A 28 63.20 18.61 -6.44
CA LYS A 28 62.14 19.23 -5.64
C LYS A 28 60.73 18.66 -5.89
N LEU A 29 60.56 17.78 -6.87
CA LEU A 29 59.27 17.14 -7.19
C LEU A 29 59.08 15.77 -6.52
N LEU A 30 60.04 15.33 -5.69
CA LEU A 30 59.97 14.04 -4.97
C LEU A 30 59.65 14.19 -3.48
N GLU A 31 59.45 15.41 -3.00
CA GLU A 31 58.86 15.64 -1.68
C GLU A 31 57.37 15.93 -1.85
N GLU A 32 56.58 15.17 -1.09
CA GLU A 32 55.17 15.42 -0.79
C GLU A 32 54.12 14.76 -1.71
N ASP A 33 54.25 13.43 -1.89
CA ASP A 33 53.06 12.59 -2.02
C ASP A 33 52.99 11.67 -0.80
N ARG A 34 52.68 12.27 0.36
CA ARG A 34 52.22 11.50 1.51
C ARG A 34 50.82 11.01 1.16
N PRO A 35 50.54 9.69 1.19
CA PRO A 35 49.17 9.23 1.02
C PRO A 35 48.29 9.96 2.03
N PRO A 36 47.09 10.42 1.66
CA PRO A 36 46.19 11.07 2.60
C PRO A 36 46.03 10.14 3.80
N VAL A 37 46.42 10.62 4.98
CA VAL A 37 46.21 9.90 6.23
C VAL A 37 44.70 9.82 6.41
N LEU A 38 44.12 8.68 6.04
CA LEU A 38 42.71 8.39 6.28
C LEU A 38 42.51 8.44 7.80
N ALA A 39 41.84 9.49 8.28
CA ALA A 39 41.56 9.65 9.69
C ALA A 39 40.78 8.43 10.19
N ALA A 40 41.22 7.84 11.30
CA ALA A 40 40.62 6.63 11.84
C ALA A 40 39.15 6.77 12.27
N GLU A 41 38.64 7.99 12.28
CA GLU A 41 37.25 8.33 12.57
C GLU A 41 36.29 8.08 11.39
N THR A 42 36.82 7.79 10.19
CA THR A 42 36.01 7.53 8.98
C THR A 42 36.00 6.03 8.60
N TYR A 43 36.28 5.13 9.53
CA TYR A 43 36.13 3.69 9.28
C TYR A 43 34.72 3.23 9.65
N ARG A 44 33.81 3.32 8.68
CA ARG A 44 32.57 2.56 8.75
C ARG A 44 32.92 1.06 8.69
N PRO A 45 32.41 0.22 9.61
CA PRO A 45 32.67 -1.21 9.53
C PRO A 45 32.18 -1.73 8.18
N LEU A 46 32.98 -2.60 7.54
CA LEU A 46 32.72 -3.15 6.20
C LEU A 46 31.33 -3.80 6.04
N PHE A 47 30.64 -4.07 7.15
CA PHE A 47 29.34 -4.73 7.23
C PHE A 47 28.25 -3.89 7.90
N ALA A 48 28.52 -2.66 8.34
CA ALA A 48 27.44 -1.78 8.78
C ALA A 48 26.61 -1.38 7.55
N PRO A 49 25.29 -1.52 7.55
CA PRO A 49 24.46 -1.12 6.41
C PRO A 49 24.65 0.35 6.06
N THR A 50 24.55 0.70 4.77
CA THR A 50 24.56 2.13 4.37
C THR A 50 23.29 2.79 4.90
N GLU A 51 23.30 4.10 5.09
CA GLU A 51 22.07 4.82 5.43
C GLU A 51 21.00 4.61 4.34
N ASP A 52 21.41 4.49 3.08
CA ASP A 52 20.52 4.16 1.96
C ASP A 52 19.98 2.71 2.05
N GLU A 53 20.79 1.73 2.44
CA GLU A 53 20.36 0.34 2.70
C GLU A 53 19.37 0.26 3.86
N LEU A 54 19.58 1.02 4.93
CA LEU A 54 18.63 1.11 6.05
C LEU A 54 17.29 1.71 5.61
N ARG A 55 17.33 2.80 4.83
CA ARG A 55 16.11 3.41 4.28
C ARG A 55 15.37 2.47 3.33
N LEU A 56 16.09 1.71 2.50
CA LEU A 56 15.49 0.70 1.62
C LEU A 56 14.84 -0.43 2.43
N ALA A 57 15.55 -0.99 3.41
CA ALA A 57 15.03 -2.05 4.26
C ALA A 57 13.77 -1.61 5.03
N GLU A 58 13.76 -0.40 5.59
CA GLU A 58 12.58 0.15 6.26
C GLU A 58 11.40 0.32 5.28
N SER A 59 11.67 0.79 4.06
CA SER A 59 10.63 0.94 3.04
C SER A 59 10.05 -0.41 2.60
N GLU A 60 10.88 -1.45 2.50
CA GLU A 60 10.46 -2.80 2.16
C GLU A 60 9.65 -3.42 3.29
N GLU A 61 10.08 -3.27 4.54
CA GLU A 61 9.34 -3.74 5.71
C GLU A 61 7.97 -3.07 5.79
N ARG A 62 7.90 -1.74 5.64
CA ARG A 62 6.62 -1.01 5.61
C ARG A 62 5.71 -1.52 4.49
N ARG A 63 6.24 -1.77 3.29
CA ARG A 63 5.46 -2.33 2.17
C ARG A 63 4.94 -3.72 2.51
N GLN A 64 5.77 -4.59 3.08
CA GLN A 64 5.36 -5.94 3.49
C GLN A 64 4.28 -5.90 4.57
N LEU A 65 4.39 -5.00 5.55
CA LEU A 65 3.37 -4.81 6.59
C LEU A 65 2.05 -4.31 5.99
N THR A 66 2.08 -3.32 5.11
CA THR A 66 0.87 -2.82 4.44
C THR A 66 0.22 -3.87 3.55
N ALA A 67 1.01 -4.69 2.85
CA ALA A 67 0.51 -5.78 2.03
C ALA A 67 -0.19 -6.85 2.89
N LYS A 68 0.45 -7.26 3.98
CA LYS A 68 -0.15 -8.21 4.95
C LYS A 68 -1.46 -7.69 5.52
N GLN A 69 -1.50 -6.43 5.95
CA GLN A 69 -2.72 -5.81 6.47
C GLN A 69 -3.84 -5.76 5.42
N ALA A 70 -3.50 -5.43 4.17
CA ALA A 70 -4.48 -5.42 3.08
C ALA A 70 -5.03 -6.82 2.79
N ASP A 71 -4.17 -7.86 2.84
CA ASP A 71 -4.58 -9.25 2.65
C ASP A 71 -5.47 -9.74 3.80
N GLU A 72 -5.15 -9.40 5.06
CA GLU A 72 -5.96 -9.73 6.23
C GLU A 72 -7.37 -9.10 6.14
N VAL A 73 -7.46 -7.81 5.78
CA VAL A 73 -8.75 -7.12 5.58
C VAL A 73 -9.56 -7.78 4.46
N ARG A 74 -8.90 -8.17 3.36
CA ARG A 74 -9.57 -8.87 2.26
C ARG A 74 -10.12 -10.23 2.72
N GLN A 75 -9.33 -11.01 3.45
CA GLN A 75 -9.75 -12.31 3.97
C GLN A 75 -10.93 -12.18 4.93
N GLU A 76 -10.87 -11.24 5.88
CA GLU A 76 -11.97 -10.98 6.81
C GLU A 76 -13.27 -10.63 6.05
N HIS A 77 -13.15 -9.83 5.00
CA HIS A 77 -14.28 -9.45 4.16
C HIS A 77 -14.88 -10.64 3.40
N GLU A 78 -14.05 -11.45 2.75
CA GLU A 78 -14.47 -12.66 2.05
C GLU A 78 -15.13 -13.68 2.98
N ASP A 79 -14.62 -13.82 4.21
CA ASP A 79 -15.21 -14.70 5.22
C ASP A 79 -16.58 -14.20 5.69
N LYS A 80 -16.77 -12.88 5.85
CA LYS A 80 -18.09 -12.30 6.17
C LYS A 80 -19.10 -12.55 5.06
N LEU A 81 -18.71 -12.39 3.80
CA LEU A 81 -19.55 -12.72 2.65
C LEU A 81 -19.96 -14.20 2.64
N ARG A 82 -19.00 -15.10 2.89
CA ARG A 82 -19.27 -16.55 2.97
C ARG A 82 -20.25 -16.88 4.09
N GLN A 83 -20.04 -16.31 5.29
CA GLN A 83 -20.92 -16.51 6.44
C GLN A 83 -22.33 -15.96 6.20
N LEU A 84 -22.44 -14.81 5.51
CA LEU A 84 -23.74 -14.27 5.10
C LEU A 84 -24.45 -15.25 4.17
N GLU A 85 -23.75 -15.77 3.17
CA GLU A 85 -24.30 -16.71 2.20
C GLU A 85 -24.77 -18.01 2.86
N GLU A 86 -23.92 -18.62 3.69
CA GLU A 86 -24.27 -19.84 4.44
C GLU A 86 -25.50 -19.62 5.30
N PHE A 87 -25.57 -18.48 5.99
CA PHE A 87 -26.72 -18.14 6.82
C PHE A 87 -27.99 -17.90 5.97
N ARG A 88 -27.85 -17.24 4.81
CA ARG A 88 -28.96 -17.03 3.86
C ARG A 88 -29.51 -18.36 3.35
N GLN A 89 -28.65 -19.30 2.98
CA GLN A 89 -29.09 -20.64 2.54
C GLN A 89 -29.80 -21.42 3.66
N ALA A 90 -29.26 -21.38 4.88
CA ALA A 90 -29.91 -21.99 6.04
C ALA A 90 -31.29 -21.35 6.34
N TRP A 91 -31.37 -20.03 6.21
CA TRP A 91 -32.62 -19.28 6.38
C TRP A 91 -33.66 -19.60 5.29
N LEU A 92 -33.26 -19.72 4.02
CA LEU A 92 -34.15 -20.07 2.92
C LEU A 92 -34.82 -21.45 3.12
N ALA A 93 -34.13 -22.37 3.79
CA ALA A 93 -34.68 -23.68 4.14
C ALA A 93 -35.79 -23.60 5.20
N SER A 94 -35.66 -22.70 6.18
CA SER A 94 -36.66 -22.50 7.24
C SER A 94 -36.87 -21.00 7.57
N PRO A 95 -37.57 -20.26 6.70
CA PRO A 95 -37.75 -18.83 6.87
C PRO A 95 -38.57 -18.52 8.10
N ASN A 96 -38.11 -17.55 8.87
CA ASN A 96 -38.84 -17.01 10.02
C ASN A 96 -38.42 -15.56 10.25
N ARG A 97 -39.28 -14.80 10.94
CA ARG A 97 -39.08 -13.38 11.21
C ARG A 97 -37.79 -13.09 11.98
N ALA A 98 -37.49 -13.85 13.04
CA ALA A 98 -36.33 -13.60 13.89
C ALA A 98 -35.02 -13.73 13.09
N ALA A 99 -34.90 -14.81 12.32
CA ALA A 99 -33.74 -15.05 11.47
C ALA A 99 -33.69 -14.10 10.25
N ALA A 100 -34.81 -13.57 9.76
CA ALA A 100 -34.80 -12.52 8.74
C ALA A 100 -34.18 -11.21 9.27
N ILE A 101 -34.48 -10.83 10.51
CA ILE A 101 -33.85 -9.68 11.18
C ILE A 101 -32.34 -9.91 11.33
N GLU A 102 -31.95 -11.10 11.78
CA GLU A 102 -30.53 -11.47 11.90
C GLU A 102 -29.82 -11.46 10.53
N LEU A 103 -30.48 -11.96 9.49
CA LEU A 103 -29.96 -11.96 8.12
C LEU A 103 -29.71 -10.53 7.62
N LEU A 104 -30.65 -9.61 7.84
CA LEU A 104 -30.47 -8.18 7.52
C LEU A 104 -29.34 -7.54 8.32
N HIS A 105 -29.23 -7.88 9.61
CA HIS A 105 -28.14 -7.39 10.45
C HIS A 105 -26.78 -7.87 9.94
N ARG A 106 -26.62 -9.16 9.64
CA ARG A 106 -25.39 -9.72 9.06
C ARG A 106 -25.07 -9.08 7.71
N ALA A 107 -26.06 -8.89 6.85
CA ALA A 107 -25.86 -8.20 5.57
C ALA A 107 -25.34 -6.76 5.75
N SER A 108 -25.83 -6.04 6.78
CA SER A 108 -25.30 -4.71 7.09
C SER A 108 -23.85 -4.72 7.59
N GLN A 109 -23.38 -5.82 8.22
CA GLN A 109 -22.01 -5.97 8.71
C GLN A 109 -20.99 -6.28 7.61
N VAL A 110 -21.43 -6.82 6.47
CA VAL A 110 -20.59 -6.99 5.27
C VAL A 110 -20.20 -5.62 4.69
N GLN A 111 -21.02 -4.59 4.95
CA GLN A 111 -20.80 -3.23 4.45
C GLN A 111 -20.78 -3.14 2.91
N GLU A 112 -21.49 -4.01 2.20
CA GLU A 112 -21.69 -3.89 0.75
C GLU A 112 -23.16 -3.65 0.42
N GLY A 113 -23.45 -2.53 -0.26
CA GLY A 113 -24.82 -2.16 -0.61
C GLY A 113 -25.51 -3.17 -1.52
N ASP A 114 -24.77 -3.80 -2.44
CA ASP A 114 -25.31 -4.79 -3.37
C ASP A 114 -25.65 -6.11 -2.65
N ALA A 115 -24.77 -6.61 -1.77
CA ALA A 115 -25.04 -7.79 -0.95
C ALA A 115 -26.25 -7.58 -0.01
N TYR A 116 -26.39 -6.36 0.52
CA TYR A 116 -27.57 -5.99 1.31
C TYR A 116 -28.84 -5.99 0.47
N LEU A 117 -28.80 -5.42 -0.74
CA LEU A 117 -29.95 -5.39 -1.65
C LEU A 117 -30.37 -6.81 -2.05
N GLU A 118 -29.43 -7.68 -2.43
CA GLU A 118 -29.70 -9.08 -2.78
C GLU A 118 -30.37 -9.83 -1.61
N THR A 119 -29.93 -9.54 -0.38
CA THR A 119 -30.53 -10.07 0.84
C THR A 119 -31.97 -9.57 1.01
N CYS A 120 -32.23 -8.28 0.77
CA CYS A 120 -33.58 -7.72 0.80
C CYS A 120 -34.50 -8.37 -0.24
N GLU A 121 -34.00 -8.56 -1.47
CA GLU A 121 -34.75 -9.20 -2.56
C GLU A 121 -35.11 -10.65 -2.22
N SER A 122 -34.18 -11.39 -1.62
CA SER A 122 -34.43 -12.75 -1.12
C SER A 122 -35.53 -12.78 -0.06
N ILE A 123 -35.51 -11.84 0.89
CA ILE A 123 -36.54 -11.73 1.93
C ILE A 123 -37.90 -11.37 1.33
N LEU A 124 -37.93 -10.41 0.40
CA LEU A 124 -39.15 -9.99 -0.30
C LEU A 124 -39.76 -11.14 -1.10
N ALA A 125 -38.96 -11.95 -1.78
CA ALA A 125 -39.43 -13.12 -2.52
C ALA A 125 -40.14 -14.12 -1.59
N VAL A 126 -39.48 -14.50 -0.49
CA VAL A 126 -40.04 -15.45 0.49
C VAL A 126 -41.29 -14.88 1.19
N TRP A 127 -41.32 -13.57 1.42
CA TRP A 127 -42.49 -12.90 1.98
C TRP A 127 -43.68 -12.92 1.00
N ARG A 128 -43.46 -12.61 -0.28
CA ARG A 128 -44.47 -12.68 -1.34
C ARG A 128 -45.03 -14.09 -1.53
N ASP A 129 -44.21 -15.12 -1.30
CA ASP A 129 -44.61 -16.52 -1.29
C ASP A 129 -45.44 -16.92 -0.05
N GLY A 130 -45.69 -16.00 0.89
CA GLY A 130 -46.48 -16.25 2.10
C GLY A 130 -45.78 -17.09 3.16
N ARG A 131 -44.47 -17.38 2.99
CA ARG A 131 -43.68 -18.19 3.93
C ARG A 131 -43.25 -17.42 5.19
N LEU A 132 -43.49 -16.10 5.23
CA LEU A 132 -43.27 -15.21 6.37
C LEU A 132 -44.60 -14.57 6.81
N ALA A 133 -45.60 -15.40 7.10
CA ALA A 133 -46.96 -14.95 7.42
C ALA A 133 -47.06 -14.13 8.73
N ASP A 134 -46.08 -14.22 9.62
CA ASP A 134 -46.01 -13.51 10.89
C ASP A 134 -45.41 -12.10 10.78
N LEU A 135 -45.04 -11.67 9.57
CA LEU A 135 -44.44 -10.37 9.31
C LEU A 135 -45.34 -9.52 8.39
N PRO A 136 -46.02 -8.48 8.92
CA PRO A 136 -46.86 -7.62 8.09
C PRO A 136 -46.01 -6.74 7.16
N ALA A 137 -46.59 -6.34 6.02
CA ALA A 137 -45.89 -5.60 4.97
C ALA A 137 -45.23 -4.30 5.47
N GLY A 138 -45.94 -3.54 6.32
CA GLY A 138 -45.42 -2.32 6.94
C GLY A 138 -44.20 -2.55 7.83
N ASP A 139 -44.22 -3.62 8.64
CA ASP A 139 -43.09 -3.98 9.49
C ASP A 139 -41.89 -4.44 8.64
N LEU A 140 -42.13 -5.20 7.57
CA LEU A 140 -41.07 -5.59 6.65
C LEU A 140 -40.43 -4.35 6.00
N ALA A 141 -41.23 -3.41 5.48
CA ALA A 141 -40.71 -2.17 4.90
C ALA A 141 -39.84 -1.40 5.90
N GLN A 142 -40.32 -1.27 7.15
CA GLN A 142 -39.56 -0.62 8.22
C GLN A 142 -38.26 -1.36 8.55
N LEU A 143 -38.27 -2.70 8.59
CA LEU A 143 -37.08 -3.51 8.87
C LEU A 143 -36.01 -3.32 7.80
N LEU A 144 -36.39 -3.41 6.52
CA LEU A 144 -35.48 -3.26 5.39
C LEU A 144 -34.83 -1.87 5.37
N GLU A 145 -35.60 -0.81 5.65
CA GLU A 145 -35.07 0.55 5.71
C GLU A 145 -34.18 0.78 6.94
N THR A 146 -34.60 0.32 8.12
CA THR A 146 -33.86 0.57 9.36
C THR A 146 -32.48 -0.07 9.32
N HIS A 147 -32.38 -1.31 8.81
CA HIS A 147 -31.09 -2.00 8.69
C HIS A 147 -30.22 -1.44 7.56
N PHE A 148 -30.81 -0.83 6.53
CA PHE A 148 -30.04 -0.18 5.47
C PHE A 148 -29.26 1.03 6.00
N TRP A 149 -29.83 1.76 6.96
CA TRP A 149 -29.15 2.88 7.61
C TRP A 149 -27.97 2.46 8.49
N LEU A 150 -27.81 1.16 8.79
CA LEU A 150 -26.63 0.64 9.48
C LEU A 150 -25.41 0.50 8.56
N LEU A 151 -25.60 0.46 7.23
CA LEU A 151 -24.49 0.46 6.29
C LEU A 151 -23.70 1.78 6.39
N PRO A 152 -22.37 1.79 6.21
CA PRO A 152 -21.59 3.00 6.06
C PRO A 152 -22.10 3.87 4.89
N ALA A 153 -22.01 5.20 5.00
CA ALA A 153 -22.59 6.10 4.02
C ALA A 153 -21.98 5.94 2.63
N GLU A 154 -20.67 5.66 2.57
CA GLU A 154 -19.88 5.36 1.39
C GLU A 154 -20.37 4.10 0.64
N ASN A 155 -21.00 3.15 1.35
CA ASN A 155 -21.44 1.88 0.78
C ASN A 155 -22.94 1.85 0.48
N ARG A 156 -23.67 2.93 0.81
CA ARG A 156 -25.08 3.13 0.41
C ARG A 156 -25.12 3.63 -1.02
N THR A 157 -24.97 2.71 -1.98
CA THR A 157 -24.99 3.08 -3.39
C THR A 157 -26.32 3.74 -3.77
N PRO A 158 -26.34 4.72 -4.70
CA PRO A 158 -27.59 5.35 -5.15
C PRO A 158 -28.58 4.33 -5.72
N GLY A 159 -28.08 3.30 -6.41
CA GLY A 159 -28.88 2.20 -6.95
C GLY A 159 -29.57 1.39 -5.87
N ALA A 160 -28.84 0.91 -4.85
CA ALA A 160 -29.40 0.17 -3.73
C ALA A 160 -30.42 1.01 -2.95
N SER A 161 -30.10 2.29 -2.70
CA SER A 161 -31.00 3.23 -2.02
C SER A 161 -32.31 3.44 -2.78
N PHE A 162 -32.26 3.54 -4.11
CA PHE A 162 -33.44 3.73 -4.94
C PHE A 162 -34.32 2.48 -4.93
N ARG A 163 -33.73 1.30 -5.18
CA ARG A 163 -34.45 0.03 -5.20
C ARG A 163 -35.11 -0.30 -3.87
N LEU A 164 -34.41 -0.05 -2.77
CA LEU A 164 -34.96 -0.24 -1.43
C LEU A 164 -36.18 0.65 -1.18
N LYS A 165 -36.12 1.93 -1.57
CA LYS A 165 -37.24 2.86 -1.44
C LYS A 165 -38.44 2.45 -2.29
N GLU A 166 -38.19 1.97 -3.51
CA GLU A 166 -39.22 1.42 -4.39
C GLU A 166 -39.93 0.21 -3.73
N ALA A 167 -39.14 -0.76 -3.24
CA ALA A 167 -39.68 -1.93 -2.55
C ALA A 167 -40.45 -1.57 -1.27
N ALA A 168 -39.93 -0.63 -0.46
CA ALA A 168 -40.60 -0.19 0.76
C ALA A 168 -41.90 0.58 0.47
N ALA A 169 -41.94 1.36 -0.62
CA ALA A 169 -43.16 2.04 -1.06
C ALA A 169 -44.21 1.03 -1.53
N GLU A 170 -43.81 0.02 -2.30
CA GLU A 170 -44.68 -1.08 -2.75
C GLU A 170 -45.31 -1.80 -1.54
N LEU A 171 -44.49 -2.23 -0.58
CA LEU A 171 -44.97 -2.91 0.64
C LEU A 171 -45.97 -2.08 1.44
N ARG A 172 -45.79 -0.75 1.52
CA ARG A 172 -46.70 0.15 2.24
C ARG A 172 -48.00 0.44 1.51
N SER A 173 -48.08 0.11 0.23
CA SER A 173 -49.29 0.29 -0.58
C SER A 173 -50.25 -0.90 -0.54
N LEU A 174 -49.80 -2.03 0.05
CA LEU A 174 -50.57 -3.26 0.26
C LEU A 174 -51.41 -3.18 1.54
#